data_AF-A0A2V5U9K8-F1
#
_entry.id   AF-A0A2V5U9K8-F1
#
_cell.length_a   1.000
_cell.length_b   1.000
_cell.length_c   1.000
_cell.angle_alpha   90.00
_cell.angle_beta   90.00
_cell.angle_gamma   90.00
#
_symmetry.space_group_name_H-M   'P 1'
#
loop_
_entity.id
_entity.type
_entity.pdbx_description
1 polymer ?
#
loop_
_entity_poly.entity_id
_entity_poly.type
_entity_poly.pdbx_seq_one_letter_code
_entity_poly.pdbx_strand_id
1 'polypeptide(L)'
;MKRIAFFLLVCVAYSALTSAAQRKIAYEHRDNIFVADTDGTHQKKIATGALPEISPDGTRVAFNTDEDSKTRPGPECHIAIADLGTGKITILKEIPSDNCFGRSGRRMDRSSRSQSWERRHGNLAL
;
A
#
# COMPACT_ATOMS: atom_id res chain seq x y z
N MET A 1 30.36 -14.71 -38.34
CA MET A 1 30.92 -14.78 -36.97
C MET A 1 31.10 -13.41 -36.30
N LYS A 2 31.67 -12.38 -36.97
CA LYS A 2 31.86 -11.03 -36.37
C LYS A 2 30.56 -10.25 -36.06
N ARG A 3 29.49 -10.45 -36.85
CA ARG A 3 28.18 -9.79 -36.65
C ARG A 3 27.41 -10.30 -35.42
N ILE A 4 27.53 -11.60 -35.11
CA ILE A 4 26.86 -12.23 -33.96
C ILE A 4 27.51 -11.78 -32.65
N ALA A 5 28.83 -11.67 -32.62
CA ALA A 5 29.57 -11.12 -31.49
C ALA A 5 29.18 -9.66 -31.21
N PHE A 6 28.98 -8.84 -32.25
CA PHE A 6 28.55 -7.45 -32.09
C PHE A 6 27.12 -7.32 -31.56
N PHE A 7 26.18 -8.15 -32.04
CA PHE A 7 24.80 -8.20 -31.52
C PHE A 7 24.75 -8.62 -30.04
N LEU A 8 25.55 -9.62 -29.64
CA LEU A 8 25.63 -10.04 -28.24
C LEU A 8 26.24 -8.94 -27.35
N LEU A 9 27.22 -8.19 -27.85
CA LEU A 9 27.84 -7.08 -27.12
C LEU A 9 26.88 -5.90 -26.95
N VAL A 10 26.06 -5.60 -27.97
CA VAL A 10 24.98 -4.60 -27.88
C VAL A 10 23.89 -5.05 -26.90
N CYS A 11 23.48 -6.32 -26.90
CA CYS A 11 22.49 -6.84 -25.94
C CYS A 11 22.98 -6.80 -24.48
N VAL A 12 24.26 -7.08 -24.21
CA VAL A 12 24.84 -7.01 -22.86
C VAL A 12 24.99 -5.54 -22.41
N ALA A 13 25.38 -4.64 -23.31
CA ALA A 13 25.43 -3.20 -23.00
C ALA A 13 24.04 -2.60 -22.74
N TYR A 14 22.99 -3.05 -23.45
CA TYR A 14 21.61 -2.59 -23.23
C TYR A 14 20.99 -3.13 -21.94
N SER A 15 21.34 -4.36 -21.55
CA SER A 15 20.83 -4.99 -20.31
C SER A 15 21.46 -4.41 -19.04
N ALA A 16 22.68 -3.85 -19.13
CA ALA A 16 23.32 -3.14 -18.02
C ALA A 16 22.74 -1.73 -17.76
N LEU A 17 22.05 -1.12 -18.74
CA LEU A 17 21.46 0.22 -18.62
C LEU A 17 20.04 0.23 -18.02
N THR A 18 19.40 -0.92 -17.85
CA THR A 18 17.95 -1.02 -17.55
C THR A 18 17.61 -1.37 -16.10
N SER A 19 18.56 -1.80 -15.25
CA SER A 19 18.18 -2.36 -13.94
C SER A 19 18.40 -1.46 -12.72
N ALA A 20 18.54 -0.15 -12.87
CA ALA A 20 18.30 0.73 -11.74
C ALA A 20 16.78 0.92 -11.63
N ALA A 21 16.09 -0.03 -10.98
CA ALA A 21 14.72 0.21 -10.54
C ALA A 21 14.71 1.56 -9.84
N GLN A 22 13.97 2.53 -10.40
CA GLN A 22 13.93 3.90 -9.91
C GLN A 22 13.52 3.83 -8.44
N ARG A 23 14.49 4.08 -7.53
CA ARG A 23 14.26 3.98 -6.10
C ARG A 23 13.33 5.11 -5.70
N LYS A 24 12.17 4.73 -5.16
CA LYS A 24 11.13 5.64 -4.71
C LYS A 24 10.95 5.53 -3.22
N ILE A 25 10.49 6.62 -2.62
CA ILE A 25 10.03 6.65 -1.23
C ILE A 25 8.52 6.88 -1.23
N ALA A 26 7.82 6.23 -0.31
CA ALA A 26 6.43 6.52 0.00
C ALA A 26 6.36 7.13 1.40
N TYR A 27 5.56 8.17 1.55
CA TYR A 27 5.39 8.84 2.84
C TYR A 27 4.01 9.46 2.97
N GLU A 28 3.63 9.68 4.22
CA GLU A 28 2.41 10.38 4.57
C GLU A 28 2.66 11.88 4.74
N HIS A 29 1.78 12.71 4.20
CA HIS A 29 1.75 14.15 4.47
C HIS A 29 0.31 14.66 4.53
N ARG A 30 -0.09 15.21 5.69
CA ARG A 30 -1.44 15.73 5.95
C ARG A 30 -2.53 14.73 5.54
N ASP A 31 -2.37 13.50 6.01
CA ASP A 31 -3.25 12.36 5.73
C ASP A 31 -3.38 11.95 4.24
N ASN A 32 -2.41 12.32 3.43
CA ASN A 32 -2.32 11.87 2.04
C ASN A 32 -1.06 11.04 1.87
N ILE A 33 -1.16 10.02 1.03
CA ILE A 33 -0.05 9.20 0.60
C ILE A 33 0.61 9.87 -0.60
N PHE A 34 1.91 10.06 -0.49
CA PHE A 34 2.76 10.56 -1.56
C PHE A 34 3.83 9.54 -1.92
N VAL A 35 4.25 9.56 -3.18
CA VAL A 35 5.43 8.86 -3.66
C VAL A 35 6.34 9.87 -4.35
N ALA A 36 7.64 9.79 -4.11
CA ALA A 36 8.66 10.63 -4.72
C ALA A 36 9.91 9.79 -5.05
N ASP A 37 10.82 10.36 -5.82
CA ASP A 37 12.16 9.81 -5.95
C ASP A 37 12.93 9.94 -4.62
N THR A 38 14.00 9.16 -4.44
CA THR A 38 14.77 9.16 -3.18
C THR A 38 15.43 10.50 -2.83
N ASP A 39 15.58 11.41 -3.78
CA ASP A 39 16.06 12.78 -3.57
C ASP A 39 14.94 13.77 -3.22
N GLY A 40 13.69 13.29 -3.13
CA GLY A 40 12.49 14.08 -2.86
C GLY A 40 11.87 14.73 -4.10
N THR A 41 12.46 14.58 -5.29
CA THR A 41 11.90 15.10 -6.54
C THR A 41 10.74 14.23 -7.07
N HIS A 42 10.03 14.72 -8.08
CA HIS A 42 8.91 14.01 -8.72
C HIS A 42 7.82 13.52 -7.74
N GLN A 43 7.57 14.27 -6.67
CA GLN A 43 6.50 13.99 -5.73
C GLN A 43 5.14 13.93 -6.44
N LYS A 44 4.37 12.86 -6.17
CA LYS A 44 3.01 12.66 -6.66
C LYS A 44 2.11 12.20 -5.51
N LYS A 45 0.95 12.86 -5.36
CA LYS A 45 -0.13 12.37 -4.49
C LYS A 45 -0.72 11.10 -5.10
N ILE A 46 -0.81 10.03 -4.30
CA ILE A 46 -1.35 8.74 -4.71
C ILE A 46 -2.80 8.60 -4.25
N ALA A 47 -3.05 8.81 -2.96
CA ALA A 47 -4.37 8.62 -2.37
C ALA A 47 -4.51 9.38 -1.05
N THR A 48 -5.72 9.44 -0.55
CA THR A 48 -6.04 9.80 0.83
C THR A 48 -5.81 8.56 1.70
N GLY A 49 -5.00 8.64 2.77
CA GLY A 49 -4.66 7.46 3.58
C GLY A 49 -3.50 7.70 4.55
N ALA A 50 -3.07 6.64 5.24
CA ALA A 50 -1.99 6.69 6.24
C ALA A 50 -1.06 5.47 6.17
N LEU A 51 0.11 5.59 6.81
CA LEU A 51 1.08 4.50 7.01
C LEU A 51 1.45 3.73 5.72
N PRO A 52 2.02 4.40 4.70
CA PRO A 52 2.33 3.75 3.45
C PRO A 52 3.57 2.85 3.54
N GLU A 53 3.55 1.76 2.77
CA GLU A 53 4.69 0.89 2.52
C GLU A 53 4.83 0.66 1.00
N ILE A 54 6.01 0.96 0.45
CA ILE A 54 6.30 0.75 -0.98
C ILE A 54 6.82 -0.67 -1.22
N SER A 55 6.33 -1.32 -2.29
CA SER A 55 6.81 -2.65 -2.67
C SER A 55 8.30 -2.61 -3.04
N PRO A 56 9.05 -3.72 -2.84
CA PRO A 56 10.49 -3.75 -3.16
C PRO A 56 10.82 -3.43 -4.63
N ASP A 57 9.90 -3.74 -5.54
CA ASP A 57 10.00 -3.43 -6.97
C ASP A 57 9.60 -1.99 -7.32
N GLY A 58 9.12 -1.20 -6.36
CA GLY A 58 8.73 0.20 -6.54
C GLY A 58 7.47 0.40 -7.40
N THR A 59 6.70 -0.66 -7.66
CA THR A 59 5.52 -0.60 -8.54
C THR A 59 4.21 -0.37 -7.79
N ARG A 60 4.17 -0.67 -6.49
CA ARG A 60 2.95 -0.62 -5.67
C ARG A 60 3.18 0.01 -4.31
N VAL A 61 2.11 0.53 -3.70
CA VAL A 61 2.10 1.02 -2.32
C VAL A 61 0.92 0.40 -1.57
N ALA A 62 1.18 -0.23 -0.43
CA ALA A 62 0.17 -0.62 0.54
C ALA A 62 -0.04 0.54 1.54
N PHE A 63 -1.28 0.81 1.95
CA PHE A 63 -1.60 1.89 2.90
C PHE A 63 -2.95 1.67 3.60
N ASN A 64 -3.18 2.35 4.71
CA ASN A 64 -4.45 2.37 5.43
C ASN A 64 -5.42 3.39 4.82
N THR A 65 -6.69 3.04 4.64
CA THR A 65 -7.74 3.91 4.10
C THR A 65 -9.09 3.74 4.80
N ASP A 66 -9.88 4.80 4.82
CA ASP A 66 -11.26 4.81 5.34
C ASP A 66 -12.32 4.75 4.22
N GLU A 67 -11.91 4.69 2.94
CA GLU A 67 -12.79 4.92 1.78
C GLU A 67 -13.91 3.87 1.55
N ASP A 68 -13.96 2.78 2.33
CA ASP A 68 -15.01 1.74 2.23
C ASP A 68 -15.83 1.55 3.53
N SER A 69 -15.61 2.36 4.57
CA SER A 69 -16.17 2.13 5.93
C SER A 69 -17.67 2.41 6.09
N LYS A 70 -18.43 2.56 4.99
CA LYS A 70 -19.82 3.04 5.01
C LYS A 70 -20.81 2.07 5.68
N THR A 71 -20.42 0.82 5.91
CA THR A 71 -21.32 -0.27 6.31
C THR A 71 -21.23 -0.67 7.78
N ARG A 72 -20.31 -0.12 8.58
CA ARG A 72 -20.19 -0.46 10.01
C ARG A 72 -19.84 0.78 10.87
N PRO A 73 -20.56 1.02 11.97
CA PRO A 73 -20.26 2.12 12.89
C PRO A 73 -19.00 1.79 13.72
N GLY A 74 -17.87 2.41 13.35
CA GLY A 74 -16.56 2.31 14.00
C GLY A 74 -15.46 2.85 13.08
N PRO A 75 -14.24 3.16 13.55
CA PRO A 75 -13.15 3.58 12.68
C PRO A 75 -12.60 2.40 11.87
N GLU A 76 -13.35 1.88 10.91
CA GLU A 76 -12.89 0.77 10.07
C GLU A 76 -11.90 1.26 9.01
N CYS A 77 -10.61 1.06 9.26
CA CYS A 77 -9.52 1.37 8.33
C CYS A 77 -9.13 0.12 7.52
N HIS A 78 -9.39 0.07 6.22
CA HIS A 78 -8.95 -1.03 5.37
C HIS A 78 -7.49 -0.87 4.92
N ILE A 79 -6.86 -1.98 4.55
CA ILE A 79 -5.65 -1.95 3.73
C ILE A 79 -6.06 -1.75 2.27
N ALA A 80 -5.41 -0.84 1.58
CA ALA A 80 -5.51 -0.65 0.14
C ALA A 80 -4.14 -0.80 -0.51
N ILE A 81 -4.15 -1.24 -1.77
CA ILE A 81 -2.98 -1.31 -2.64
C ILE A 81 -3.17 -0.35 -3.81
N ALA A 82 -2.24 0.58 -3.97
CA ALA A 82 -2.11 1.43 -5.14
C ALA A 82 -1.13 0.81 -6.14
N ASP A 83 -1.53 0.70 -7.41
CA ASP A 83 -0.65 0.44 -8.52
C ASP A 83 -0.12 1.77 -9.08
N LEU A 84 1.20 1.97 -9.06
CA LEU A 84 1.81 3.26 -9.39
C LEU A 84 1.90 3.51 -10.90
N GLY A 85 1.84 2.46 -11.72
CA GLY A 85 1.85 2.58 -13.19
C GLY A 85 0.49 2.98 -13.74
N THR A 86 -0.57 2.40 -13.21
CA THR A 86 -1.96 2.60 -13.66
C THR A 86 -2.73 3.63 -12.83
N GLY A 87 -2.30 3.88 -11.59
CA GLY A 87 -3.05 4.66 -10.60
C GLY A 87 -4.23 3.92 -9.99
N LYS A 88 -4.41 2.63 -10.27
CA LYS A 88 -5.53 1.84 -9.73
C LYS A 88 -5.35 1.63 -8.23
N ILE A 89 -6.42 1.89 -7.47
CA ILE A 89 -6.52 1.55 -6.05
C ILE A 89 -7.40 0.32 -5.87
N THR A 90 -6.93 -0.67 -5.11
CA THR A 90 -7.70 -1.86 -4.72
C THR A 90 -7.79 -1.94 -3.20
N ILE A 91 -9.00 -1.86 -2.66
CA ILE A 91 -9.26 -2.00 -1.22
C ILE A 91 -9.41 -3.49 -0.89
N LEU A 92 -8.64 -3.98 0.09
CA LEU A 92 -8.66 -5.37 0.54
C LEU A 92 -9.79 -5.55 1.56
N LYS A 93 -10.98 -5.87 1.07
CA LYS A 93 -12.21 -5.97 1.89
C LYS A 93 -12.19 -7.14 2.88
N GLU A 94 -11.52 -8.23 2.52
CA GLU A 94 -11.49 -9.48 3.29
C GLU A 94 -10.44 -9.48 4.41
N ILE A 95 -9.56 -8.46 4.47
CA ILE A 95 -8.59 -8.33 5.55
C ILE A 95 -9.23 -7.47 6.64
N PRO A 96 -9.54 -8.04 7.83
CA PRO A 96 -10.19 -7.29 8.90
C PRO A 96 -9.30 -6.13 9.36
N SER A 97 -9.90 -4.94 9.49
CA SER A 97 -9.24 -3.69 9.91
C SER A 97 -8.89 -3.64 11.40
N ASP A 98 -9.21 -4.70 12.14
CA ASP A 98 -9.27 -4.83 13.60
C ASP A 98 -7.92 -4.59 14.31
N ASN A 99 -6.82 -4.51 13.55
CA ASN A 99 -5.45 -4.25 14.02
C ASN A 99 -4.77 -3.08 13.29
N CYS A 100 -5.52 -2.27 12.52
CA CYS A 100 -4.96 -1.10 11.84
C CYS A 100 -4.94 0.11 12.79
N PHE A 101 -3.79 0.77 12.88
CA PHE A 101 -3.73 2.09 13.49
C PHE A 101 -4.48 3.06 12.57
N GLY A 102 -5.58 3.61 13.06
CA GLY A 102 -6.33 4.62 12.33
C GLY A 102 -5.55 5.92 12.19
N ARG A 103 -6.00 6.75 11.23
CA ARG A 103 -5.46 8.06 10.80
C ARG A 103 -5.11 9.08 11.91
N SER A 104 -5.50 8.83 13.15
CA SER A 104 -5.34 9.74 14.31
C SER A 104 -4.47 9.18 15.44
N GLY A 105 -3.79 8.04 15.25
CA GLY A 105 -3.01 7.40 16.32
C GLY A 105 -3.88 6.84 17.47
N ARG A 106 -5.21 6.93 17.37
CA ARG A 106 -6.13 6.26 18.29
C ARG A 106 -6.02 4.75 18.06
N ARG A 107 -5.49 4.06 19.07
CA ARG A 107 -5.60 2.61 19.20
C ARG A 107 -7.09 2.27 19.21
N MET A 108 -7.57 1.52 18.21
CA MET A 108 -8.85 0.82 18.36
C MET A 108 -8.66 -0.14 19.52
N ASP A 109 -9.37 0.11 20.62
CA ASP A 109 -9.22 -0.72 21.81
C ASP A 109 -9.64 -2.17 21.50
N ARG A 110 -9.09 -3.12 22.27
CA ARG A 110 -9.55 -4.51 22.23
C ARG A 110 -10.99 -4.70 22.72
N SER A 111 -11.63 -3.69 23.32
CA SER A 111 -12.96 -3.83 23.94
C SER A 111 -14.08 -3.90 22.90
N SER A 112 -13.92 -3.19 21.79
CA SER A 112 -14.79 -3.34 20.60
C SER A 112 -14.74 -4.75 19.98
N ARG A 113 -13.64 -5.47 20.22
CA ARG A 113 -13.37 -6.84 19.72
C ARG A 113 -14.25 -7.89 20.39
N SER A 114 -14.50 -7.81 21.70
CA SER A 114 -15.36 -8.80 22.38
C SER A 114 -16.80 -8.63 21.92
N GLN A 115 -17.29 -7.38 21.91
CA GLN A 115 -18.68 -7.09 21.58
C GLN A 115 -19.03 -7.37 20.11
N SER A 116 -18.08 -7.26 19.18
CA SER A 116 -18.33 -7.62 17.77
C SER A 116 -18.15 -9.12 17.50
N TRP A 117 -17.34 -9.83 18.28
CA TRP A 117 -17.15 -11.27 18.17
C TRP A 117 -18.36 -12.02 18.75
N GLU A 118 -18.85 -11.59 19.92
CA GLU A 118 -20.08 -12.09 20.56
C GLU A 118 -21.32 -11.84 19.69
N ARG A 119 -21.41 -10.67 19.03
CA ARG A 119 -22.51 -10.35 18.11
C ARG A 119 -22.49 -11.15 16.80
N ARG A 120 -21.32 -11.59 16.33
CA ARG A 120 -21.18 -12.33 15.05
C ARG A 120 -21.25 -13.85 15.22
N HIS A 121 -20.79 -14.37 16.35
CA HIS A 121 -20.69 -15.82 16.54
C HIS A 121 -21.68 -16.40 17.55
N GLY A 122 -22.49 -15.55 18.20
CA GLY A 122 -23.50 -16.01 19.13
C GLY A 122 -22.87 -16.61 20.39
N ASN A 123 -23.56 -16.42 21.50
CA ASN A 123 -23.18 -16.95 22.79
C ASN A 123 -23.31 -18.49 22.78
N LEU A 124 -22.27 -19.20 22.34
CA LEU A 124 -22.13 -20.64 22.57
C LEU A 124 -21.48 -20.85 23.95
N ALA A 125 -22.21 -20.46 24.99
CA ALA A 125 -21.94 -20.83 26.36
C ALA A 125 -23.20 -21.49 26.93
N LEU A 126 -23.23 -22.82 26.86
CA LEU A 126 -23.83 -23.69 27.87
C LEU A 126 -22.68 -24.38 28.60
#